data_AF-A0A3M5UIE7-F1
#
_entry.id   AF-A0A3M5UIE7-F1
#
_cell.length_a   1.000
_cell.length_b   1.000
_cell.length_c   1.000
_cell.angle_alpha   90.00
_cell.angle_beta   90.00
_cell.angle_gamma   90.00
#
_symmetry.space_group_name_H-M   'P 1'
#
loop_
_entity.id
_entity.type
_entity.pdbx_description
1 polymer ?
#
loop_
_entity_poly.entity_id
_entity_poly.type
_entity_poly.pdbx_seq_one_letter_code
_entity_poly.pdbx_strand_id
1 'polypeptide(L)' 'MLIDEAAEKLPTLVDQGDRDDFLLNQLKPEVLVQAAKAAHYPLTLRMQPGYDHSYFFIASFIEGHLRHHAAALNS' A
#
# COMPACT_ATOMS: atom_id res chain seq x y z
N MET A 1 0.27 -15.44 7.44
CA MET A 1 0.42 -13.96 7.39
C MET A 1 -0.97 -13.39 7.61
N LEU A 2 -1.15 -12.31 8.38
CA LEU A 2 -2.49 -11.87 8.83
C LEU A 2 -3.51 -11.64 7.70
N ILE A 3 -3.06 -11.30 6.48
CA ILE A 3 -3.92 -11.14 5.30
C ILE A 3 -4.70 -12.42 4.93
N ASP A 4 -4.15 -13.59 5.21
CA ASP A 4 -4.78 -14.88 4.89
C ASP A 4 -5.93 -15.22 5.86
N GLU A 5 -5.84 -14.71 7.08
CA GLU A 5 -6.83 -14.92 8.14
C GLU A 5 -7.90 -13.83 8.18
N ALA A 6 -7.81 -12.84 7.29
CA ALA A 6 -8.71 -11.70 7.26
C ALA A 6 -10.13 -12.13 6.84
N ALA A 7 -11.09 -12.05 7.77
CA ALA A 7 -12.50 -12.32 7.52
C ALA A 7 -13.11 -11.31 6.52
N GLU A 8 -12.68 -10.05 6.59
CA GLU A 8 -13.07 -9.00 5.66
C GLU A 8 -11.93 -8.67 4.70
N LYS A 9 -12.27 -8.54 3.42
CA LYS A 9 -11.34 -8.21 2.35
C LYS A 9 -11.67 -6.83 1.79
N LEU A 10 -11.12 -5.80 2.44
CA LEU A 10 -11.41 -4.41 2.08
C LEU A 10 -10.42 -3.90 1.02
N PRO A 11 -10.88 -3.09 0.05
CA PRO A 11 -10.00 -2.45 -0.93
C PRO A 11 -8.85 -1.72 -0.24
N THR A 12 -7.63 -2.15 -0.51
CA THR A 12 -6.43 -1.63 0.16
C THR A 12 -5.50 -0.99 -0.87
N LEU A 13 -5.04 0.22 -0.57
CA LEU A 13 -4.11 0.99 -1.39
C LEU A 13 -2.81 1.22 -0.62
N VAL A 14 -1.67 0.91 -1.25
CA VAL A 14 -0.33 1.16 -0.73
C VAL A 14 0.48 1.91 -1.78
N ASP A 15 1.14 3.00 -1.37
CA ASP A 15 2.19 3.64 -2.15
C ASP A 15 3.53 3.42 -1.46
N GLN A 16 4.55 3.08 -2.23
CA GLN A 16 5.91 2.86 -1.76
C GLN A 16 6.90 3.62 -2.64
N GLY A 17 7.70 4.50 -2.03
CA GLY A 17 8.84 5.10 -2.71
C GLY A 17 9.91 4.06 -3.04
N ASP A 18 10.45 4.08 -4.26
CA ASP A 18 11.50 3.15 -4.68
C ASP A 18 12.93 3.56 -4.23
N ARG A 19 13.08 4.79 -3.72
CA ARG A 19 14.32 5.31 -3.11
C ARG A 19 14.22 5.39 -1.58
N ASP A 20 13.30 4.64 -1.00
CA ASP A 20 13.18 4.49 0.44
C ASP A 20 14.32 3.62 0.97
N ASP A 21 15.15 4.16 1.85
CA ASP A 21 16.30 3.46 2.45
C ASP A 21 15.90 2.23 3.27
N PHE A 22 14.63 2.12 3.66
CA PHE A 22 14.09 1.02 4.44
C PHE A 22 13.42 -0.07 3.57
N LEU A 23 13.33 0.13 2.25
CA LEU A 23 12.59 -0.72 1.31
C LEU A 23 12.93 -2.21 1.44
N LEU A 24 14.21 -2.56 1.30
CA LEU A 24 14.64 -3.97 1.26
C LEU A 24 14.79 -4.60 2.65
N ASN A 25 15.21 -3.82 3.64
CA ASN A 25 15.58 -4.34 4.94
C ASN A 25 14.40 -4.42 5.91
N GLN A 26 13.42 -3.52 5.77
CA GLN A 26 12.31 -3.40 6.72
C GLN A 26 10.94 -3.56 6.05
N LEU A 27 10.68 -2.81 4.97
CA LEU A 27 9.32 -2.68 4.42
C LEU A 27 8.88 -3.90 3.60
N LYS A 28 9.75 -4.38 2.71
CA LYS A 28 9.56 -5.60 1.89
C LYS A 28 8.17 -5.67 1.25
N PRO A 29 7.75 -4.66 0.47
CA PRO A 29 6.41 -4.61 -0.14
C PRO A 29 6.10 -5.85 -0.99
N GLU A 30 7.12 -6.48 -1.58
CA GLU A 30 6.98 -7.73 -2.32
C GLU A 30 6.39 -8.86 -1.48
N VAL A 31 6.72 -8.96 -0.19
CA VAL A 31 6.16 -9.99 0.71
C VAL A 31 4.66 -9.78 0.87
N LEU A 32 4.23 -8.52 1.05
CA LEU A 32 2.82 -8.15 1.14
C LEU A 32 2.07 -8.48 -0.16
N VAL A 33 2.67 -8.18 -1.32
CA VAL A 33 2.09 -8.51 -2.63
C VAL A 33 1.91 -10.00 -2.81
N GLN A 34 2.90 -10.83 -2.44
CA GLN A 34 2.77 -12.28 -2.54
C GLN A 34 1.66 -12.82 -1.63
N ALA A 35 1.55 -12.33 -0.40
CA ALA A 35 0.45 -12.71 0.50
C ALA A 35 -0.91 -12.30 -0.03
N ALA A 36 -1.06 -11.06 -0.49
CA ALA A 36 -2.32 -10.56 -1.02
C ALA A 36 -2.75 -11.37 -2.25
N LYS A 37 -1.81 -11.74 -3.12
CA LYS A 37 -2.07 -12.64 -4.26
C LYS A 37 -2.53 -14.02 -3.79
N ALA A 38 -1.82 -14.65 -2.86
CA ALA A 38 -2.16 -15.97 -2.35
C ALA A 38 -3.56 -15.98 -1.69
N ALA A 39 -3.86 -14.96 -0.90
CA ALA A 39 -5.13 -14.81 -0.21
C ALA A 39 -6.27 -14.25 -1.09
N HIS A 40 -6.02 -13.92 -2.36
CA HIS A 40 -6.98 -13.19 -3.22
C HIS A 40 -7.53 -11.93 -2.53
N TYR A 41 -6.62 -11.16 -1.90
CA TYR A 41 -6.93 -9.95 -1.17
C TYR A 41 -6.86 -8.73 -2.12
N PRO A 42 -7.83 -7.80 -2.09
CA PRO A 42 -7.92 -6.67 -3.03
C PRO A 42 -6.90 -5.56 -2.69
N LEU A 43 -5.62 -5.85 -2.96
CA LEU A 43 -4.50 -4.94 -2.78
C LEU A 43 -4.13 -4.24 -4.10
N THR A 44 -4.09 -2.92 -4.07
CA THR A 44 -3.41 -2.09 -5.06
C THR A 44 -2.12 -1.55 -4.43
N LEU A 45 -0.96 -1.98 -4.93
CA LEU A 45 0.34 -1.43 -4.52
C LEU A 45 0.97 -0.68 -5.68
N ARG A 46 1.36 0.56 -5.47
CA ARG A 46 2.02 1.43 -6.46
C ARG A 46 3.44 1.76 -6.01
N MET A 47 4.41 1.42 -6.84
CA MET A 47 5.79 1.90 -6.65
C MET A 47 5.90 3.31 -7.22
N GLN A 48 6.47 4.24 -6.46
CA GLN A 48 6.58 5.65 -6.81
C GLN A 48 8.05 6.00 -7.08
N PRO A 49 8.45 6.14 -8.37
CA PRO A 49 9.84 6.36 -8.73
C PRO A 49 10.40 7.68 -8.22
N GLY A 50 11.58 7.62 -7.63
CA GLY A 50 12.30 8.79 -7.12
C GLY A 50 11.90 9.24 -5.71
N TYR A 51 10.89 8.61 -5.10
CA TYR A 51 10.37 9.00 -3.79
C TYR A 51 11.03 8.25 -2.64
N ASP A 52 11.16 8.94 -1.51
CA ASP A 52 11.81 8.48 -0.28
C ASP A 52 10.79 8.20 0.83
N HIS A 53 11.26 8.15 2.08
CA HIS A 53 10.44 7.90 3.28
C HIS A 53 9.87 9.19 3.92
N SER A 54 9.97 10.35 3.26
CA SER A 54 9.66 11.63 3.90
C SER A 54 8.18 12.01 3.85
N TYR A 55 7.81 13.05 4.60
CA TYR A 55 6.50 13.67 4.45
C TYR A 55 6.29 14.32 3.06
N PHE A 56 7.35 14.65 2.32
CA PHE A 56 7.20 15.12 0.93
C PHE A 56 6.62 14.01 0.04
N PHE A 57 7.07 12.77 0.23
CA PHE A 57 6.48 11.61 -0.43
C PHE A 57 4.99 11.47 -0.07
N ILE A 58 4.67 11.44 1.23
CA ILE A 58 3.28 11.29 1.69
C ILE A 58 2.38 12.39 1.11
N ALA A 59 2.80 13.66 1.21
CA ALA A 59 2.02 14.79 0.73
C ALA A 59 1.79 14.76 -0.80
N SER A 60 2.72 14.17 -1.57
CA SER A 60 2.59 14.06 -3.02
C SER A 60 1.45 13.14 -3.46
N PHE A 61 1.11 12.14 -2.64
CA PHE A 61 0.10 11.12 -2.99
C PHE A 61 -1.13 11.11 -2.07
N ILE A 62 -1.16 11.96 -1.04
CA ILE A 62 -2.23 11.99 -0.04
C ILE A 62 -3.62 12.22 -0.65
N GLU A 63 -3.74 13.04 -1.69
CA GLU A 63 -5.03 13.26 -2.38
C GLU A 63 -5.61 11.95 -2.93
N GLY A 64 -4.75 11.09 -3.50
CA GLY A 64 -5.17 9.78 -4.01
C GLY A 64 -5.71 8.88 -2.90
N HIS A 65 -5.06 8.88 -1.74
CA HIS A 65 -5.50 8.13 -0.56
C HIS A 65 -6.83 8.66 -0.01
N LEU A 66 -6.99 9.99 0.07
CA LEU A 66 -8.24 10.60 0.50
C LEU A 66 -9.41 10.21 -0.42
N ARG A 67 -9.21 10.19 -1.74
CA ARG A 67 -10.23 9.74 -2.70
C ARG A 67 -10.53 8.25 -2.58
N HIS A 68 -9.52 7.40 -2.40
CA HIS A 68 -9.68 5.97 -2.14
C HIS A 68 -10.57 5.73 -0.92
N HIS A 69 -10.27 6.40 0.20
CA HIS A 69 -11.07 6.27 1.42
C HIS A 69 -12.47 6.90 1.29
N ALA A 70 -12.60 8.04 0.61
CA ALA A 70 -13.91 8.65 0.37
C ALA A 70 -14.85 7.73 -0.42
N ALA A 71 -14.33 6.95 -1.37
CA ALA A 71 -15.12 5.96 -2.09
C ALA A 71 -15.60 4.80 -1.19
N ALA A 72 -14.79 4.41 -0.20
CA ALA A 72 -15.12 3.32 0.73
C ALA A 72 -15.98 3.76 1.93
N LEU A 73 -15.96 5.04 2.29
CA LEU A 73 -16.73 5.56 3.44
C LEU A 73 -18.11 6.10 3.07
N ASN A 74 -18.33 6.42 1.79
CA ASN A 74 -19.62 6.89 1.28
C ASN A 74 -20.45 5.76 0.64
N SER A 75 -20.08 4.50 0.89
CA SER A 75 -20.77 3.31 0.38
C SER A 75 -21.96 2.90 1.25
#